data_AF-A0A6G2VLB0-F1
#
_entry.id   AF-A0A6G2VLB0-F1
#
_cell.length_a   1.000
_cell.length_b   1.000
_cell.length_c   1.000
_cell.angle_alpha   90.00
_cell.angle_beta   90.00
_cell.angle_gamma   90.00
#
_symmetry.space_group_name_H-M   'P 1'
#
loop_
_entity.id
_entity.type
_entity.pdbx_description
1 polymer ?
#
loop_
_entity_poly.entity_id
_entity_poly.type
_entity_poly.pdbx_seq_one_letter_code
_entity_poly.pdbx_strand_id
1 'polypeptide(L)'
;MRLRLPAECPAEPPTGHKIAHPVLSQDGTRAAFTGVSLGGALPYAVLDDAACVYGLRHRPPARRCDCGFHCVHDRAAAEALLCTAEHRAAVLLEVSVLGSYIRFERGFRYARQRVRTATAGLCGCGAAAVALADAGWG
;
A
#
# COMPACT_ATOMS: atom_id res chain seq x y z
N MET A 1 -34.77 -7.08 2.58
CA MET A 1 -34.30 -6.41 1.35
C MET A 1 -32.77 -6.35 1.39
N ARG A 2 -32.03 -7.05 0.52
CA ARG A 2 -30.57 -6.83 0.41
C ARG A 2 -30.37 -5.61 -0.49
N LEU A 3 -30.17 -4.44 0.11
CA LEU A 3 -29.75 -3.23 -0.61
C LEU A 3 -28.45 -3.56 -1.37
N ARG A 4 -28.54 -3.65 -2.70
CA ARG A 4 -27.35 -3.64 -3.54
C ARG A 4 -26.79 -2.23 -3.48
N LEU A 5 -25.62 -2.08 -2.87
CA LEU A 5 -24.88 -0.83 -2.96
C LEU A 5 -24.51 -0.58 -4.42
N PRO A 6 -24.40 0.70 -4.85
CA PRO A 6 -23.88 1.04 -6.17
C PRO A 6 -22.54 0.33 -6.42
N ALA A 7 -22.40 -0.24 -7.62
CA ALA A 7 -21.14 -0.77 -8.09
C ALA A 7 -20.49 0.29 -8.99
N GLU A 8 -19.29 0.71 -8.65
CA GLU A 8 -18.48 1.55 -9.53
C GLU A 8 -17.57 0.69 -10.40
N CYS A 9 -17.42 1.07 -11.66
CA CYS A 9 -16.52 0.43 -12.62
C CYS A 9 -15.83 1.54 -13.42
N PRO A 10 -14.84 2.22 -12.83
CA PRO A 10 -14.13 3.30 -13.51
C PRO A 10 -13.38 2.76 -14.73
N ALA A 11 -13.23 3.59 -15.77
CA ALA A 11 -12.50 3.23 -16.98
C ALA A 11 -11.00 3.04 -16.71
N GLU A 12 -10.48 3.74 -15.71
CA GLU A 12 -9.10 3.66 -15.26
C GLU A 12 -9.03 3.25 -13.78
N PRO A 13 -7.99 2.52 -13.36
CA PRO A 13 -7.77 2.23 -11.95
C PRO A 13 -7.68 3.50 -11.12
N PRO A 14 -8.41 3.61 -9.98
CA PRO A 14 -8.22 4.72 -9.06
C PRO A 14 -6.77 4.81 -8.56
N THR A 15 -6.30 6.02 -8.31
CA THR A 15 -5.02 6.27 -7.64
C THR A 15 -5.26 6.49 -6.15
N GLY A 16 -4.34 6.00 -5.32
CA GLY A 16 -4.30 6.32 -3.90
C GLY A 16 -2.88 6.47 -3.38
N HIS A 17 -2.77 6.91 -2.13
CA HIS A 17 -1.51 7.16 -1.45
C HIS A 17 -1.44 6.40 -0.12
N LYS A 18 -0.27 5.88 0.22
CA LYS A 18 -0.03 5.23 1.51
C LYS A 18 1.43 5.32 1.90
N ILE A 19 1.74 5.00 3.15
CA ILE A 19 3.12 4.82 3.59
C ILE A 19 3.45 3.34 3.78
N ALA A 20 4.70 2.98 3.57
CA ALA A 20 5.19 1.61 3.74
C ALA A 20 6.67 1.61 4.12
N HIS A 21 7.13 0.57 4.80
CA HIS A 21 8.56 0.41 5.05
C HIS A 21 9.20 -0.34 3.88
N PRO A 22 10.23 0.23 3.23
CA PRO A 22 11.00 -0.49 2.24
C PRO A 22 11.82 -1.58 2.93
N VAL A 23 11.83 -2.79 2.37
CA VAL A 23 12.60 -3.92 2.88
C VAL A 23 13.40 -4.59 1.77
N LEU A 24 14.54 -5.18 2.15
CA LEU A 24 15.39 -5.96 1.26
C LEU A 24 15.46 -7.41 1.75
N SER A 25 15.55 -8.35 0.83
CA SER A 25 15.93 -9.73 1.17
C SER A 25 17.34 -9.77 1.78
N GLN A 26 17.61 -10.82 2.55
CA GLN A 26 18.92 -11.00 3.20
C GLN A 26 20.09 -11.03 2.20
N ASP A 27 19.86 -11.57 1.00
CA ASP A 27 20.85 -11.61 -0.09
C ASP A 27 20.90 -10.31 -0.92
N GLY A 28 20.07 -9.30 -0.58
CA GLY A 28 19.98 -8.02 -1.27
C GLY A 28 19.39 -8.06 -2.68
N THR A 29 18.93 -9.23 -3.15
CA THR A 29 18.47 -9.42 -4.53
C THR A 29 17.02 -8.99 -4.76
N ARG A 30 16.24 -8.79 -3.68
CA ARG A 30 14.81 -8.46 -3.77
C ARG A 30 14.49 -7.27 -2.89
N ALA A 31 13.86 -6.27 -3.48
CA ALA A 31 13.20 -5.18 -2.76
C ALA A 31 11.70 -5.44 -2.68
N ALA A 32 11.12 -5.09 -1.55
CA ALA A 32 9.69 -5.20 -1.28
C ALA A 32 9.27 -4.10 -0.29
N PHE A 33 8.01 -4.14 0.12
CA PHE A 33 7.45 -3.23 1.11
C PHE A 33 6.73 -4.01 2.19
N THR A 34 6.72 -3.51 3.42
CA THR A 34 5.80 -3.94 4.47
C THR A 34 4.84 -2.81 4.82
N GLY A 35 3.61 -3.16 5.20
CA GLY A 35 2.63 -2.17 5.65
C GLY A 35 3.03 -1.55 7.00
N VAL A 36 2.44 -0.40 7.32
CA VAL A 36 2.62 0.26 8.63
C VAL A 36 1.53 -0.09 9.65
N SER A 37 0.58 -0.93 9.25
CA SER A 37 -0.56 -1.39 10.07
C SER A 37 -0.54 -2.91 10.20
N LEU A 38 -1.70 -3.57 10.34
CA LEU A 38 -1.83 -5.03 10.42
C LEU A 38 -1.12 -5.79 9.28
N GLY A 39 -0.93 -5.16 8.12
CA GLY A 39 -0.17 -5.71 6.98
C GLY A 39 1.35 -5.62 7.11
N GLY A 40 1.91 -5.19 8.24
CA GLY A 40 3.36 -5.04 8.44
C GLY A 40 4.13 -6.35 8.60
N ALA A 41 3.44 -7.47 8.83
CA ALA A 41 4.07 -8.76 9.07
C ALA A 41 4.54 -9.50 7.80
N LEU A 42 4.05 -9.11 6.62
CA LEU A 42 4.34 -9.81 5.35
C LEU A 42 4.81 -8.82 4.28
N PRO A 43 5.98 -9.06 3.66
CA PRO A 43 6.42 -8.23 2.55
C PRO A 43 5.54 -8.45 1.32
N TYR A 44 5.31 -7.38 0.56
CA TYR A 44 4.61 -7.41 -0.72
C TYR A 44 5.44 -6.72 -1.81
N ALA A 45 5.26 -7.18 -3.05
CA ALA A 45 5.93 -6.61 -4.21
C ALA A 45 5.25 -5.32 -4.70
N VAL A 46 5.87 -4.66 -5.68
CA VAL A 46 5.29 -3.48 -6.37
C VAL A 46 3.91 -3.81 -6.94
N LEU A 47 3.79 -4.94 -7.65
CA LEU A 47 2.53 -5.51 -8.11
C LEU A 47 2.23 -6.77 -7.29
N ASP A 48 1.17 -6.74 -6.49
CA ASP A 48 0.86 -7.86 -5.59
C ASP A 48 -0.64 -7.94 -5.28
N ASP A 49 -1.07 -9.13 -4.88
CA ASP A 49 -2.42 -9.43 -4.43
C ASP A 49 -2.48 -9.43 -2.89
N ALA A 50 -3.57 -8.91 -2.35
CA ALA A 50 -3.78 -8.90 -0.92
C ALA A 50 -4.09 -10.32 -0.42
N ALA A 51 -3.58 -10.64 0.76
CA ALA A 51 -3.86 -11.88 1.47
C ALA A 51 -4.52 -11.60 2.83
N CYS A 52 -5.19 -12.61 3.40
CA CYS A 52 -5.70 -12.54 4.77
C CYS A 52 -4.58 -12.84 5.76
N VAL A 53 -4.18 -11.85 6.57
CA VAL A 53 -3.17 -12.04 7.63
C VAL A 53 -3.59 -13.06 8.69
N TYR A 54 -4.91 -13.26 8.86
CA TYR A 54 -5.48 -14.25 9.77
C TYR A 54 -5.59 -15.66 9.16
N GLY A 55 -5.17 -15.87 7.91
CA GLY A 55 -5.25 -17.17 7.23
C GLY A 55 -6.68 -17.65 6.92
N LEU A 56 -7.69 -16.78 7.06
CA LEU A 56 -9.08 -17.12 6.79
C LEU A 56 -9.32 -17.32 5.28
N ARG A 57 -10.20 -18.27 4.95
CA ARG A 57 -10.57 -18.56 3.56
C ARG A 57 -11.67 -17.61 3.07
N HIS A 58 -11.26 -16.52 2.45
CA HIS A 58 -12.16 -15.60 1.75
C HIS A 58 -11.40 -14.79 0.68
N ARG A 59 -12.12 -14.17 -0.25
CA ARG A 59 -11.52 -13.26 -1.24
C ARG A 59 -11.30 -11.87 -0.63
N PRO A 60 -10.06 -11.33 -0.65
CA PRO A 60 -9.83 -9.94 -0.26
C PRO A 60 -10.34 -8.95 -1.31
N PRO A 61 -10.83 -7.76 -0.92
CA PRO A 61 -11.11 -7.36 0.47
C PRO A 61 -12.49 -7.88 0.91
N ALA A 62 -12.54 -8.54 2.07
CA ALA A 62 -13.80 -8.96 2.67
C ALA A 62 -14.33 -7.86 3.61
N ARG A 63 -15.63 -7.55 3.54
CA ARG A 63 -16.24 -6.44 4.29
C ARG A 63 -15.98 -6.48 5.80
N ARG A 64 -16.01 -7.68 6.39
CA ARG A 64 -15.90 -7.95 7.82
C ARG A 64 -14.53 -8.52 8.23
N CYS A 65 -13.51 -8.27 7.43
CA CYS A 65 -12.13 -8.67 7.72
C CYS A 65 -11.22 -7.49 7.41
N ASP A 66 -10.08 -7.41 8.09
CA ASP A 66 -9.06 -6.38 7.82
C ASP A 66 -8.12 -6.74 6.67
N CYS A 67 -8.51 -7.68 5.80
CA CYS A 67 -7.74 -8.07 4.63
C CYS A 67 -7.90 -7.05 3.49
N GLY A 68 -6.87 -6.96 2.66
CA GLY A 68 -6.79 -5.96 1.60
C GLY A 68 -5.66 -4.98 1.83
N PHE A 69 -5.15 -4.43 0.75
CA PHE A 69 -4.31 -3.24 0.84
C PHE A 69 -5.18 -2.03 1.20
N HIS A 70 -4.58 -1.04 1.86
CA HIS A 70 -5.23 0.19 2.26
C HIS A 70 -4.46 1.39 1.71
N CYS A 71 -5.17 2.40 1.22
CA CYS A 71 -4.60 3.69 0.84
C CYS A 71 -5.62 4.79 1.07
N VAL A 72 -5.15 6.01 1.27
CA VAL A 72 -5.98 7.22 1.33
C VAL A 72 -6.09 7.85 -0.06
N HIS A 73 -7.13 8.67 -0.27
CA HIS A 73 -7.30 9.41 -1.53
C HIS A 73 -6.30 10.55 -1.66
N ASP A 74 -6.02 11.24 -0.56
CA ASP A 74 -5.23 12.46 -0.53
C ASP A 74 -3.76 12.19 -0.19
N ARG A 75 -2.87 12.79 -0.97
CA ARG A 75 -1.42 12.65 -0.78
C ARG A 75 -0.97 13.26 0.55
N ALA A 76 -1.44 14.46 0.89
CA ALA A 76 -1.02 15.15 2.10
C ALA A 76 -1.45 14.37 3.36
N ALA A 77 -2.61 13.71 3.32
CA ALA A 77 -3.07 12.82 4.39
C ALA A 77 -2.15 11.61 4.58
N ALA A 78 -1.57 11.06 3.51
CA ALA A 78 -0.57 9.99 3.62
C ALA A 78 0.77 10.53 4.13
N GLU A 79 1.21 11.69 3.66
CA GLU A 79 2.45 12.35 4.11
C GLU A 79 2.41 12.70 5.59
N ALA A 80 1.27 13.16 6.10
CA ALA A 80 1.10 13.49 7.51
C ALA A 80 1.38 12.30 8.45
N LEU A 81 1.24 11.06 7.98
CA LEU A 81 1.56 9.86 8.76
C LEU A 81 3.07 9.71 9.00
N LEU A 82 3.92 10.25 8.11
CA LEU A 82 5.38 10.23 8.23
C LEU A 82 5.91 11.10 9.38
N CYS A 83 5.08 12.03 9.90
CA CYS A 83 5.46 12.89 11.02
C CYS A 83 5.61 12.11 12.34
N THR A 84 5.00 10.92 12.44
CA THR A 84 5.12 10.07 13.63
C THR A 84 6.51 9.44 13.71
N ALA A 85 7.06 9.32 14.91
CA ALA A 85 8.40 8.74 15.09
C ALA A 85 8.50 7.31 14.54
N GLU A 86 7.43 6.54 14.67
CA GLU A 86 7.33 5.16 14.18
C GLU A 86 7.43 5.05 12.64
N HIS A 87 6.92 6.05 11.92
CA HIS A 87 6.83 6.01 10.46
C HIS A 87 7.83 6.93 9.74
N ARG A 88 8.75 7.56 10.48
CA ARG A 88 9.71 8.50 9.90
C ARG A 88 10.60 7.87 8.81
N ALA A 89 10.88 6.57 8.93
CA ALA A 89 11.66 5.81 7.95
C ALA A 89 10.80 5.15 6.84
N ALA A 90 9.48 5.33 6.86
CA ALA A 90 8.61 4.84 5.81
C ALA A 90 8.77 5.70 4.54
N VAL A 91 8.48 5.10 3.39
CA VAL A 91 8.35 5.79 2.12
C VAL A 91 6.88 6.09 1.85
N LEU A 92 6.61 7.20 1.17
CA LEU A 92 5.30 7.47 0.59
C LEU A 92 5.19 6.74 -0.75
N LEU A 93 4.10 6.01 -0.93
CA LEU A 93 3.77 5.29 -2.16
C LEU A 93 2.56 5.91 -2.82
N GLU A 94 2.64 6.14 -4.13
CA GLU A 94 1.49 6.27 -5.00
C GLU A 94 1.16 4.91 -5.61
N VAL A 95 -0.10 4.51 -5.58
CA VAL A 95 -0.53 3.18 -6.02
C VAL A 95 -1.74 3.26 -6.94
N SER A 96 -1.75 2.40 -7.95
CA SER A 96 -2.96 2.07 -8.70
C SER A 96 -3.75 1.00 -7.93
N VAL A 97 -5.02 1.28 -7.68
CA VAL A 97 -5.98 0.39 -7.03
C VAL A 97 -6.54 -0.58 -8.08
N LEU A 98 -6.13 -1.84 -7.99
CA LEU A 98 -6.50 -2.90 -8.94
C LEU A 98 -7.41 -3.96 -8.29
N GLY A 99 -8.09 -4.71 -9.13
CA GLY A 99 -9.03 -5.75 -8.70
C GLY A 99 -10.25 -5.17 -7.99
N SER A 100 -10.92 -6.00 -7.19
CA SER A 100 -12.08 -5.55 -6.41
C SER A 100 -11.65 -4.66 -5.26
N TYR A 101 -12.42 -3.61 -4.99
CA TYR A 101 -12.16 -2.71 -3.88
C TYR A 101 -13.44 -2.26 -3.19
N ILE A 102 -13.26 -1.69 -2.01
CA ILE A 102 -14.27 -1.00 -1.22
C ILE A 102 -13.79 0.43 -1.06
N ARG A 103 -14.55 1.38 -1.59
CA ARG A 103 -14.32 2.80 -1.39
C ARG A 103 -14.92 3.26 -0.06
N PHE A 104 -14.11 3.94 0.71
CA PHE A 104 -14.49 4.67 1.91
C PHE A 104 -14.36 6.16 1.64
N GLU A 105 -14.89 6.96 2.55
CA GLU A 105 -14.80 8.42 2.51
C GLU A 105 -13.36 8.90 2.35
N ARG A 106 -12.42 8.31 3.09
CA ARG A 106 -11.01 8.74 3.14
C ARG A 106 -10.06 7.92 2.27
N GLY A 107 -10.51 6.82 1.67
CA GLY A 107 -9.59 5.94 0.95
C GLY A 107 -10.21 4.69 0.37
N PHE A 108 -9.36 3.72 0.06
CA PHE A 108 -9.74 2.43 -0.50
C PHE A 108 -9.20 1.28 0.34
N ARG A 109 -9.96 0.18 0.34
CA ARG A 109 -9.46 -1.15 0.69
C ARG A 109 -9.61 -2.07 -0.51
N TYR A 110 -8.55 -2.73 -0.95
CA TYR A 110 -8.50 -3.30 -2.30
C TYR A 110 -7.70 -4.60 -2.42
N ALA A 111 -8.01 -5.36 -3.47
CA ALA A 111 -7.56 -6.73 -3.66
C ALA A 111 -6.16 -6.81 -4.28
N ARG A 112 -5.79 -5.86 -5.13
CA ARG A 112 -4.54 -5.89 -5.87
C ARG A 112 -3.98 -4.50 -6.04
N GLN A 113 -2.68 -4.33 -5.96
CA GLN A 113 -2.06 -3.02 -6.11
C GLN A 113 -1.03 -3.01 -7.23
N ARG A 114 -0.72 -1.82 -7.75
CA ARG A 114 0.57 -1.55 -8.37
C ARG A 114 1.16 -0.28 -7.78
N VAL A 115 2.34 -0.36 -7.18
CA VAL A 115 3.12 0.83 -6.81
C VAL A 115 3.58 1.53 -8.10
N ARG A 116 3.34 2.83 -8.19
CA ARG A 116 3.66 3.68 -9.35
C ARG A 116 4.87 4.56 -9.05
N THR A 117 4.91 5.13 -7.85
CA THR A 117 6.02 5.93 -7.38
C THR A 117 6.28 5.62 -5.91
N ALA A 118 7.54 5.75 -5.51
CA ALA A 118 7.96 5.75 -4.11
C ALA A 118 8.75 7.04 -3.85
N THR A 119 8.38 7.78 -2.81
CA THR A 119 9.09 8.96 -2.35
C THR A 119 9.67 8.65 -0.98
N ALA A 120 11.01 8.60 -0.90
CA ALA A 120 11.70 8.47 0.36
C ALA A 120 11.87 9.86 1.01
N GLY A 121 11.69 9.90 2.33
CA GLY A 121 12.07 11.06 3.13
C GLY A 121 13.58 11.22 3.22
N LEU A 122 14.03 12.19 4.02
CA LEU A 122 15.44 12.34 4.34
C LEU A 122 15.96 11.09 5.06
N CYS A 123 17.18 10.69 4.74
CA CYS A 123 17.91 9.68 5.49
C CYS A 123 18.10 10.13 6.95
N GLY A 124 18.37 9.19 7.86
CA GLY A 124 18.74 9.49 9.24
C GLY A 124 19.95 10.44 9.36
N CYS A 125 20.81 10.52 8.35
CA CYS A 125 21.91 11.49 8.26
C CYS A 125 21.49 12.87 7.69
N GLY A 126 20.22 13.07 7.35
CA GLY A 126 19.69 14.32 6.78
C GLY A 126 19.81 14.46 5.26
N ALA A 127 20.48 13.52 4.58
CA ALA A 127 20.61 13.55 3.11
C ALA A 127 19.30 13.16 2.41
N ALA A 128 19.00 13.81 1.30
CA ALA A 128 17.90 13.40 0.42
C ALA A 128 18.24 12.08 -0.29
N ALA A 129 17.23 11.22 -0.48
CA ALA A 129 17.38 10.08 -1.37
C ALA A 129 17.53 10.59 -2.81
N VAL A 130 18.61 10.20 -3.49
CA VAL A 130 18.92 10.65 -4.86
C VAL A 130 18.60 9.61 -5.93
N ALA A 131 18.41 8.34 -5.54
CA ALA A 131 18.09 7.26 -6.46
C ALA A 131 17.32 6.14 -5.74
N LEU A 132 16.44 5.47 -6.49
CA LEU A 132 15.89 4.16 -6.14
C LEU A 132 16.50 3.16 -7.13
N ALA A 133 17.16 2.12 -6.61
CA ALA A 133 17.62 1.02 -7.44
C ALA A 133 16.48 0.00 -7.59
N ASP A 134 16.07 -0.28 -8.83
CA ASP A 134 15.14 -1.37 -9.12
C ASP A 134 15.83 -2.71 -8.87
N ALA A 135 15.23 -3.55 -8.04
CA ALA A 135 15.69 -4.91 -7.79
C ALA A 135 15.24 -5.91 -8.87
N GLY A 136 14.78 -5.43 -10.02
CA GLY A 136 14.38 -6.22 -11.19
C GLY A 136 12.89 -6.56 -11.24
N TRP A 137 12.04 -5.84 -10.49
CA TRP A 137 10.60 -6.12 -10.40
C TRP A 137 9.72 -4.89 -10.61
N GLY A 138 10.33 -3.77 -11.01
CA GLY A 138 9.65 -2.56 -11.51
C GLY A 138 9.21 -1.61 -10.43
#